data_AF-A0A9E5V7H4-F1
#
_entry.id   AF-A0A9E5V7H4-F1
#
_cell.length_a   1.000
_cell.length_b   1.000
_cell.length_c   1.000
_cell.angle_alpha   90.00
_cell.angle_beta   90.00
_cell.angle_gamma   90.00
#
_symmetry.space_group_name_H-M   'P 1'
#
loop_
_entity.id
_entity.type
_entity.pdbx_description
1 polymer ?
#
loop_
_entity_poly.entity_id
_entity_poly.type
_entity_poly.pdbx_seq_one_letter_code
_entity_poly.pdbx_strand_id
1 'polypeptide(L)'
;MYTLPLSFEFERLPTESINIKPADIDIAVQLSQNIPDESHQWQTYLNALGLFILKNWLEERDDNLTVDWQDSTIAKPELANVFPFVTNLQIGEFKVCTIALDSLFDRQISLSRLVVDLPEFIPHFYVLVEIGEEEQSGMVRGIINYQQLQDYLRIYSLTNSIVDGSYQIPLDWFEIEPNNILLYLRILKPQAIQLPAIDTNRQQELATLENQLTQLLPQLQTPSVELWQVLNWQQISAVVTSPDLLEWVYQLQTNRLEISPVSNSSRTENLRTENLQKYLRDRIRLITQPVINLGRWMWGELDEIGEALSWELIGLTPATEFRSPTAEFAAILSQLETQGVEIPNIARCGHYNFYLAGNSLRIYAVAWNSSTEDDPQTWSLFLILGAPAPNVLPNNLKFRVSDKTGILSEQQVEPQQVNSYLFTAVVGTWEEKFTVTISIADGIEVTLPTFAFDIRQVG
;
A
#
# COMPACT_ATOMS: atom_id res chain seq x y z
N MET A 1 -55.18 -13.54 -34.37
CA MET A 1 -53.97 -13.33 -35.18
C MET A 1 -53.80 -11.82 -35.35
N TYR A 2 -53.06 -11.19 -34.45
CA TYR A 2 -52.60 -9.82 -34.61
C TYR A 2 -51.08 -9.90 -34.73
N THR A 3 -50.60 -9.59 -35.92
CA THR A 3 -49.19 -9.44 -36.25
C THR A 3 -48.66 -8.20 -35.53
N LEU A 4 -47.73 -8.40 -34.60
CA LEU A 4 -46.85 -7.35 -34.10
C LEU A 4 -46.02 -6.81 -35.27
N PRO A 5 -45.87 -5.48 -35.42
CA PRO A 5 -44.88 -4.96 -36.35
C PRO A 5 -43.49 -5.20 -35.73
N LEU A 6 -42.67 -5.98 -36.43
CA LEU A 6 -41.22 -5.93 -36.29
C LEU A 6 -40.76 -4.54 -36.76
N SER A 7 -40.55 -3.62 -35.83
CA SER A 7 -39.75 -2.43 -36.10
C SER A 7 -38.29 -2.76 -35.76
N PHE A 8 -37.55 -3.27 -36.74
CA PHE A 8 -36.11 -3.02 -36.81
C PHE A 8 -35.94 -1.55 -37.26
N GLU A 9 -36.18 -0.61 -36.34
CA GLU A 9 -35.81 0.78 -36.51
C GLU A 9 -34.48 0.96 -35.80
N PHE A 10 -33.44 1.29 -36.57
CA PHE A 10 -32.18 1.84 -36.09
C PHE A 10 -32.47 2.80 -34.93
N GLU A 11 -32.15 2.40 -33.70
CA GLU A 11 -32.17 3.33 -32.58
C GLU A 11 -31.16 4.42 -32.91
N ARG A 12 -31.68 5.62 -33.22
CA ARG A 12 -30.83 6.80 -33.34
C ARG A 12 -30.19 6.98 -31.97
N LEU A 13 -28.86 7.04 -31.95
CA LEU A 13 -28.12 7.45 -30.76
C LEU A 13 -28.80 8.69 -30.18
N PRO A 14 -29.16 8.69 -28.89
CA PRO A 14 -29.75 9.86 -28.25
C PRO A 14 -28.86 11.07 -28.50
N THR A 15 -29.43 12.25 -28.72
CA THR A 15 -28.69 13.48 -29.08
C THR A 15 -27.60 13.90 -28.07
N GLU A 16 -27.56 13.25 -26.91
CA GLU A 16 -26.62 13.48 -25.82
C GLU A 16 -25.51 12.42 -25.71
N SER A 17 -25.46 11.45 -26.64
CA SER A 17 -24.43 10.42 -26.68
C SER A 17 -23.06 11.01 -27.03
N ILE A 18 -22.03 10.58 -26.31
CA ILE A 18 -20.64 10.92 -26.56
C ILE A 18 -19.98 9.74 -27.25
N ASN A 19 -19.32 9.99 -28.38
CA ASN A 19 -18.54 8.97 -29.08
C ASN A 19 -17.21 8.74 -28.35
N ILE A 20 -16.86 7.48 -28.16
CA ILE A 20 -15.58 7.08 -27.58
C ILE A 20 -14.53 7.15 -28.69
N LYS A 21 -13.43 7.85 -28.45
CA LYS A 21 -12.33 7.95 -29.42
C LYS A 21 -11.56 6.63 -29.45
N PRO A 22 -11.04 6.17 -30.60
CA PRO A 22 -10.22 4.95 -30.66
C PRO A 22 -9.03 4.96 -29.70
N ALA A 23 -8.38 6.13 -29.52
CA ALA A 23 -7.29 6.28 -28.56
C ALA A 23 -7.73 6.05 -27.09
N ASP A 24 -8.96 6.43 -26.74
CA ASP A 24 -9.51 6.21 -25.40
C ASP A 24 -9.78 4.70 -25.17
N ILE A 25 -10.20 3.98 -26.22
CA ILE A 25 -10.37 2.52 -26.21
C ILE A 25 -9.02 1.83 -26.01
N ASP A 26 -7.98 2.26 -26.73
CA ASP A 26 -6.63 1.69 -26.59
C ASP A 26 -6.10 1.86 -25.16
N ILE A 27 -6.34 3.01 -24.53
CA ILE A 27 -5.98 3.24 -23.12
C ILE A 27 -6.81 2.35 -22.19
N ALA A 28 -8.12 2.23 -22.41
CA ALA A 28 -8.99 1.36 -21.62
C ALA A 28 -8.53 -0.10 -21.64
N VAL A 29 -8.09 -0.59 -22.81
CA VAL A 29 -7.49 -1.92 -22.99
C VAL A 29 -6.18 -2.05 -22.23
N GLN A 30 -5.29 -1.05 -22.30
CA GLN A 30 -4.01 -1.08 -21.56
C GLN A 30 -4.22 -1.12 -20.04
N LEU A 31 -5.19 -0.37 -19.51
CA LEU A 31 -5.50 -0.35 -18.09
C LEU A 31 -6.04 -1.72 -17.62
N SER A 32 -6.97 -2.31 -18.37
CA SER A 32 -7.60 -3.58 -18.00
C SER A 32 -6.67 -4.79 -18.12
N GLN A 33 -5.69 -4.76 -19.03
CA GLN A 33 -4.70 -5.84 -19.21
C GLN A 33 -3.83 -6.10 -17.98
N ASN A 34 -3.70 -5.11 -17.07
CA ASN A 34 -2.93 -5.25 -15.85
C ASN A 34 -3.71 -5.96 -14.72
N ILE A 35 -4.98 -6.29 -14.93
CA ILE A 35 -5.83 -6.93 -13.93
C ILE A 35 -5.78 -8.46 -14.10
N PRO A 36 -5.49 -9.22 -13.02
CA PRO A 36 -5.31 -10.67 -13.10
C PRO A 36 -6.61 -11.47 -13.27
N ASP A 37 -7.74 -10.99 -12.73
CA ASP A 37 -9.03 -11.67 -12.83
C ASP A 37 -9.82 -11.17 -14.06
N GLU A 38 -10.41 -12.10 -14.83
CA GLU A 38 -11.13 -11.77 -16.07
C GLU A 38 -12.39 -10.92 -15.82
N SER A 39 -13.11 -11.15 -14.72
CA SER A 39 -14.30 -10.38 -14.36
C SER A 39 -13.91 -8.94 -13.99
N HIS A 40 -12.86 -8.78 -13.18
CA HIS A 40 -12.33 -7.45 -12.86
C HIS A 40 -11.69 -6.75 -14.05
N GLN A 41 -11.07 -7.49 -14.97
CA GLN A 41 -10.53 -6.95 -16.21
C GLN A 41 -11.66 -6.35 -17.06
N TRP A 42 -12.76 -7.07 -17.25
CA TRP A 42 -13.93 -6.54 -17.97
C TRP A 42 -14.50 -5.30 -17.30
N GLN A 43 -14.73 -5.34 -15.98
CA GLN A 43 -15.25 -4.18 -15.26
C GLN A 43 -14.29 -2.99 -15.31
N THR A 44 -12.98 -3.21 -15.26
CA THR A 44 -11.95 -2.16 -15.38
C THR A 44 -11.98 -1.52 -16.77
N TYR A 45 -12.16 -2.32 -17.82
CA TYR A 45 -12.34 -1.80 -19.18
C TYR A 45 -13.58 -0.90 -19.28
N LEU A 46 -14.73 -1.35 -18.80
CA LEU A 46 -15.95 -0.54 -18.76
C LEU A 46 -15.77 0.74 -17.93
N ASN A 47 -15.14 0.63 -16.76
CA ASN A 47 -14.84 1.78 -15.91
C ASN A 47 -13.96 2.83 -16.62
N ALA A 48 -12.97 2.38 -17.40
CA ALA A 48 -12.14 3.28 -18.22
C ALA A 48 -12.97 3.96 -19.31
N LEU A 49 -13.83 3.23 -20.01
CA LEU A 49 -14.73 3.82 -21.00
C LEU A 49 -15.66 4.86 -20.36
N GLY A 50 -16.26 4.54 -19.21
CA GLY A 50 -17.12 5.46 -18.46
C GLY A 50 -16.40 6.74 -18.04
N LEU A 51 -15.14 6.64 -17.60
CA LEU A 51 -14.27 7.78 -17.33
C LEU A 51 -14.08 8.66 -18.58
N PHE A 52 -13.71 8.06 -19.72
CA PHE A 52 -13.47 8.84 -20.94
C PHE A 52 -14.74 9.45 -21.53
N ILE A 53 -15.89 8.79 -21.38
CA ILE A 53 -17.20 9.36 -21.70
C ILE A 53 -17.45 10.60 -20.84
N LEU A 54 -17.31 10.52 -19.51
CA LEU A 54 -17.50 11.68 -18.63
C LEU A 54 -16.54 12.81 -18.97
N LYS A 55 -15.26 12.48 -19.19
CA LYS A 55 -14.23 13.45 -19.55
C LYS A 55 -14.59 14.19 -20.84
N ASN A 56 -14.87 13.46 -21.91
CA ASN A 56 -15.25 14.05 -23.20
C ASN A 56 -16.57 14.84 -23.08
N TRP A 57 -17.55 14.34 -22.30
CA TRP A 57 -18.83 15.03 -22.05
C TRP A 57 -18.66 16.40 -21.39
N LEU A 58 -17.75 16.51 -20.41
CA LEU A 58 -17.41 17.75 -19.72
C LEU A 58 -16.65 18.72 -20.63
N GLU A 59 -15.62 18.23 -21.32
CA GLU A 59 -14.77 19.03 -22.20
C GLU A 59 -15.56 19.65 -23.37
N GLU A 60 -16.55 18.94 -23.93
CA GLU A 60 -17.42 19.50 -24.98
C GLU A 60 -18.31 20.66 -24.49
N ARG A 61 -18.52 20.78 -23.18
CA ARG A 61 -19.47 21.74 -22.58
C ARG A 61 -18.78 22.87 -21.82
N ASP A 62 -17.57 22.65 -21.32
CA ASP A 62 -16.74 23.65 -20.65
C ASP A 62 -15.24 23.28 -20.70
N ASP A 63 -14.47 24.05 -21.47
CA ASP A 63 -13.01 23.89 -21.58
C ASP A 63 -12.26 24.04 -20.24
N ASN A 64 -12.88 24.64 -19.21
CA ASN A 64 -12.27 24.81 -17.90
C ASN A 64 -12.51 23.62 -16.95
N LEU A 65 -13.40 22.68 -17.32
CA LEU A 65 -13.70 21.50 -16.51
C LEU A 65 -12.86 20.31 -17.00
N THR A 66 -11.58 20.33 -16.69
CA THR A 66 -10.66 19.23 -16.99
C THR A 66 -10.77 18.12 -15.94
N VAL A 67 -10.80 16.87 -16.39
CA VAL A 67 -10.76 15.68 -15.52
C VAL A 67 -9.32 15.21 -15.38
N ASP A 68 -8.76 15.35 -14.17
CA ASP A 68 -7.50 14.71 -13.79
C ASP A 68 -7.82 13.33 -13.20
N TRP A 69 -7.24 12.30 -13.82
CA TRP A 69 -7.47 10.90 -13.49
C TRP A 69 -6.18 10.15 -13.13
N GLN A 70 -5.01 10.80 -13.20
CA GLN A 70 -3.72 10.17 -12.99
C GLN A 70 -3.55 9.63 -11.56
N ASP A 71 -4.20 10.27 -10.59
CA ASP A 71 -4.20 9.84 -9.19
C ASP A 71 -5.44 9.01 -8.79
N SER A 72 -6.32 8.73 -9.75
CA SER A 72 -7.56 7.97 -9.50
C SER A 72 -7.33 6.48 -9.30
N THR A 73 -8.37 5.77 -8.85
CA THR A 73 -8.27 4.32 -8.61
C THR A 73 -7.95 3.52 -9.87
N ILE A 74 -8.37 3.96 -11.05
CA ILE A 74 -8.14 3.20 -12.29
C ILE A 74 -6.72 3.31 -12.83
N ALA A 75 -6.01 4.39 -12.50
CA ALA A 75 -4.62 4.60 -12.94
C ALA A 75 -3.63 3.67 -12.22
N LYS A 76 -4.03 3.10 -11.08
CA LYS A 76 -3.20 2.26 -10.20
C LYS A 76 -3.74 0.82 -10.23
N PRO A 77 -3.04 -0.14 -10.86
CA PRO A 77 -3.53 -1.52 -11.02
C PRO A 77 -3.96 -2.19 -9.72
N GLU A 78 -3.23 -1.93 -8.62
CA GLU A 78 -3.53 -2.47 -7.30
C GLU A 78 -4.87 -1.96 -6.72
N LEU A 79 -5.27 -0.73 -7.04
CA LEU A 79 -6.57 -0.18 -6.69
C LEU A 79 -7.64 -0.62 -7.68
N ALA A 80 -7.37 -0.56 -8.98
CA ALA A 80 -8.31 -0.99 -10.03
C ALA A 80 -8.72 -2.47 -9.87
N ASN A 81 -7.84 -3.31 -9.35
CA ASN A 81 -8.11 -4.71 -9.03
C ASN A 81 -9.09 -4.92 -7.86
N VAL A 82 -9.31 -3.90 -7.01
CA VAL A 82 -10.18 -3.99 -5.82
C VAL A 82 -11.42 -3.10 -5.95
N PHE A 83 -11.32 -2.00 -6.70
CA PHE A 83 -12.40 -1.04 -6.89
C PHE A 83 -13.15 -1.32 -8.19
N PRO A 84 -14.43 -1.73 -8.12
CA PRO A 84 -15.25 -1.88 -9.32
C PRO A 84 -15.78 -0.52 -9.85
N PHE A 85 -15.19 0.60 -9.44
CA PHE A 85 -15.53 1.97 -9.90
C PHE A 85 -14.27 2.83 -10.03
N VAL A 86 -14.37 3.92 -10.81
CA VAL A 86 -13.31 4.95 -10.83
C VAL A 86 -13.67 6.03 -9.83
N THR A 87 -12.91 6.16 -8.75
CA THR A 87 -13.05 7.24 -7.76
C THR A 87 -11.74 8.01 -7.62
N ASN A 88 -11.76 9.09 -6.83
CA ASN A 88 -10.69 10.08 -6.73
C ASN A 88 -10.38 10.76 -8.08
N LEU A 89 -11.38 10.88 -8.96
CA LEU A 89 -11.28 11.76 -10.13
C LEU A 89 -11.37 13.20 -9.67
N GLN A 90 -10.44 14.04 -10.10
CA GLN A 90 -10.40 15.43 -9.70
C GLN A 90 -10.94 16.32 -10.83
N ILE A 91 -12.01 17.06 -10.53
CA ILE A 91 -12.61 18.04 -11.44
C ILE A 91 -12.67 19.38 -10.69
N GLY A 92 -11.74 20.28 -11.02
CA GLY A 92 -11.52 21.50 -10.25
C GLY A 92 -11.11 21.16 -8.82
N GLU A 93 -11.92 21.55 -7.83
CA GLU A 93 -11.70 21.21 -6.41
C GLU A 93 -12.54 20.01 -5.92
N PHE A 94 -13.36 19.42 -6.78
CA PHE A 94 -14.25 18.31 -6.43
C PHE A 94 -13.66 16.94 -6.80
N LYS A 95 -13.69 16.02 -5.84
CA LYS A 95 -13.60 14.57 -6.08
C LYS A 95 -14.89 14.01 -6.67
N VAL A 96 -14.78 13.19 -7.71
CA VAL A 96 -15.89 12.53 -8.41
C VAL A 96 -15.63 11.02 -8.54
N CYS A 97 -16.71 10.23 -8.51
CA CYS A 97 -16.70 8.81 -8.80
C CYS A 97 -17.60 8.51 -10.00
N THR A 98 -17.10 7.75 -10.98
CA THR A 98 -17.89 7.26 -12.11
C THR A 98 -18.34 5.83 -11.88
N ILE A 99 -19.63 5.59 -12.11
CA ILE A 99 -20.25 4.28 -12.08
C ILE A 99 -20.62 3.91 -13.51
N ALA A 100 -19.81 3.03 -14.11
CA ALA A 100 -20.00 2.54 -15.46
C ALA A 100 -21.04 1.41 -15.49
N LEU A 101 -22.02 1.51 -16.38
CA LEU A 101 -23.02 0.49 -16.63
C LEU A 101 -22.99 0.08 -18.10
N ASP A 102 -22.89 -1.22 -18.33
CA ASP A 102 -23.02 -1.84 -19.67
C ASP A 102 -24.50 -1.91 -20.11
N SER A 103 -25.43 -2.04 -19.16
CA SER A 103 -26.85 -2.06 -19.46
C SER A 103 -27.74 -1.59 -18.30
N LEU A 104 -28.85 -0.92 -18.63
CA LEU A 104 -29.84 -0.42 -17.68
C LEU A 104 -31.00 -1.40 -17.40
N PHE A 105 -30.89 -2.67 -17.80
CA PHE A 105 -31.95 -3.65 -17.50
C PHE A 105 -32.18 -3.80 -15.98
N ASP A 106 -31.13 -3.62 -15.19
CA ASP A 106 -31.21 -3.64 -13.74
C ASP A 106 -31.63 -2.27 -13.19
N ARG A 107 -32.67 -2.26 -12.35
CA ARG A 107 -33.19 -1.03 -11.71
C ARG A 107 -32.36 -0.58 -10.50
N GLN A 108 -31.32 -1.33 -10.17
CA GLN A 108 -30.46 -1.11 -9.02
C GLN A 108 -29.00 -1.33 -9.45
N ILE A 109 -28.10 -0.62 -8.79
CA ILE A 109 -26.66 -0.78 -8.95
C ILE A 109 -26.06 -1.27 -7.63
N SER A 110 -25.03 -2.11 -7.73
CA SER A 110 -24.25 -2.53 -6.59
C SER A 110 -23.14 -1.50 -6.35
N LEU A 111 -23.23 -0.67 -5.32
CA LEU A 111 -22.24 0.35 -4.99
C LEU A 111 -21.36 -0.11 -3.82
N SER A 112 -20.06 -0.29 -4.09
CA SER A 112 -19.11 -0.84 -3.11
C SER A 112 -19.03 0.03 -1.86
N ARG A 113 -19.03 -0.63 -0.70
CA ARG A 113 -18.84 0.04 0.58
C ARG A 113 -17.53 0.82 0.66
N LEU A 114 -16.52 0.43 -0.12
CA LEU A 114 -15.23 1.13 -0.20
C LEU A 114 -15.37 2.58 -0.63
N VAL A 115 -16.31 2.89 -1.53
CA VAL A 115 -16.51 4.27 -2.04
C VAL A 115 -17.61 5.03 -1.30
N VAL A 116 -18.26 4.39 -0.33
CA VAL A 116 -19.37 4.97 0.47
C VAL A 116 -18.93 5.26 1.91
N ASP A 117 -18.13 4.36 2.49
CA ASP A 117 -17.79 4.38 3.92
C ASP A 117 -16.31 4.70 4.20
N LEU A 118 -15.38 4.56 3.24
CA LEU A 118 -13.96 4.89 3.47
C LEU A 118 -13.67 6.37 3.13
N PRO A 119 -13.33 7.22 4.11
CA PRO A 119 -13.08 8.65 3.89
C PRO A 119 -12.08 8.97 2.77
N GLU A 120 -11.09 8.10 2.56
CA GLU A 120 -10.03 8.26 1.56
C GLU A 120 -10.56 8.23 0.12
N PHE A 121 -11.68 7.52 -0.12
CA PHE A 121 -12.22 7.21 -1.44
C PHE A 121 -13.62 7.76 -1.68
N ILE A 122 -14.23 8.42 -0.68
CA ILE A 122 -15.54 9.04 -0.81
C ILE A 122 -15.42 10.27 -1.74
N PRO A 123 -16.19 10.31 -2.85
CA PRO A 123 -16.30 11.47 -3.72
C PRO A 123 -17.33 12.48 -3.20
N HIS A 124 -17.33 13.69 -3.74
CA HIS A 124 -18.44 14.64 -3.55
C HIS A 124 -19.65 14.24 -4.41
N PHE A 125 -19.41 13.71 -5.61
CA PHE A 125 -20.44 13.29 -6.57
C PHE A 125 -20.19 11.88 -7.08
N TYR A 126 -21.27 11.10 -7.19
CA TYR A 126 -21.32 9.85 -7.92
C TYR A 126 -22.05 10.08 -9.23
N VAL A 127 -21.42 9.73 -10.34
CA VAL A 127 -21.92 9.98 -11.69
C VAL A 127 -22.16 8.66 -12.39
N LEU A 128 -23.40 8.44 -12.81
CA LEU A 128 -23.81 7.27 -13.55
C LEU A 128 -23.52 7.47 -15.04
N VAL A 129 -22.78 6.54 -15.63
CA VAL A 129 -22.42 6.57 -17.05
C VAL A 129 -22.82 5.25 -17.68
N GLU A 130 -23.68 5.32 -18.69
CA GLU A 130 -24.05 4.17 -19.52
C GLU A 130 -23.10 4.04 -20.70
N ILE A 131 -22.69 2.82 -21.01
CA ILE A 131 -21.71 2.47 -22.02
C ILE A 131 -22.39 1.57 -23.05
N GLY A 132 -22.46 2.03 -24.29
CA GLY A 132 -22.74 1.21 -25.46
C GLY A 132 -21.42 0.79 -26.08
N GLU A 133 -20.86 -0.34 -25.61
CA GLU A 133 -19.56 -0.85 -26.08
C GLU A 133 -19.60 -1.16 -27.58
N GLU A 134 -20.67 -1.82 -28.04
CA GLU A 134 -20.86 -2.16 -29.45
C GLU A 134 -21.00 -0.91 -30.33
N GLU A 135 -21.68 0.13 -29.84
CA GLU A 135 -21.85 1.41 -30.53
C GLU A 135 -20.64 2.34 -30.40
N GLN A 136 -19.64 1.98 -29.58
CA GLN A 136 -18.51 2.84 -29.21
C GLN A 136 -18.95 4.23 -28.74
N SER A 137 -20.01 4.26 -27.93
CA SER A 137 -20.59 5.49 -27.42
C SER A 137 -21.10 5.33 -26.00
N GLY A 138 -21.44 6.41 -25.34
CA GLY A 138 -22.13 6.33 -24.05
C GLY A 138 -22.74 7.66 -23.63
N MET A 139 -23.39 7.69 -22.48
CA MET A 139 -23.94 8.93 -21.94
C MET A 139 -23.93 9.00 -20.43
N VAL A 140 -23.86 10.23 -19.92
CA VAL A 140 -24.05 10.53 -18.51
C VAL A 140 -25.55 10.49 -18.21
N ARG A 141 -25.96 9.59 -17.31
CA ARG A 141 -27.38 9.32 -17.02
C ARG A 141 -27.90 10.00 -15.77
N GLY A 142 -27.06 10.18 -14.77
CA GLY A 142 -27.50 10.84 -13.57
C GLY A 142 -26.40 11.06 -12.56
N ILE A 143 -26.70 11.91 -11.59
CA ILE A 143 -25.77 12.30 -10.53
C ILE A 143 -26.46 12.20 -9.17
N ILE A 144 -25.69 11.83 -8.15
CA ILE A 144 -26.08 11.99 -6.76
C ILE A 144 -24.88 12.52 -5.97
N ASN A 145 -25.11 13.48 -5.08
CA ASN A 145 -24.05 13.95 -4.19
C ASN A 145 -23.96 13.08 -2.92
N TYR A 146 -22.81 13.12 -2.25
CA TYR A 146 -22.55 12.29 -1.06
C TYR A 146 -23.59 12.49 0.05
N GLN A 147 -24.02 13.72 0.32
CA GLN A 147 -25.00 13.99 1.39
C GLN A 147 -26.36 13.39 1.07
N GLN A 148 -26.85 13.55 -0.17
CA GLN A 148 -28.09 12.92 -0.63
C GLN A 148 -28.02 11.39 -0.51
N LEU A 149 -26.89 10.78 -0.94
CA LEU A 149 -26.70 9.35 -0.83
C LEU A 149 -26.77 8.88 0.63
N GLN A 150 -26.11 9.59 1.55
CA GLN A 150 -26.15 9.26 2.99
C GLN A 150 -27.54 9.43 3.60
N ASP A 151 -28.29 10.45 3.19
CA ASP A 151 -29.67 10.65 3.63
C ASP A 151 -30.57 9.49 3.19
N TYR A 152 -30.48 9.06 1.92
CA TYR A 152 -31.18 7.86 1.46
C TYR A 152 -30.69 6.59 2.16
N LEU A 153 -29.37 6.48 2.37
CA LEU A 153 -28.65 5.58 3.28
C LEU A 153 -29.44 5.30 4.56
N ARG A 154 -29.68 6.40 5.25
CA ARG A 154 -30.27 6.45 6.59
C ARG A 154 -31.77 6.20 6.57
N ILE A 155 -32.49 6.72 5.57
CA ILE A 155 -33.94 6.55 5.45
C ILE A 155 -34.31 5.09 5.17
N TYR A 156 -33.54 4.42 4.30
CA TYR A 156 -33.82 3.07 3.81
C TYR A 156 -32.94 1.99 4.45
N SER A 157 -32.28 2.29 5.58
CA SER A 157 -31.31 1.39 6.24
C SER A 157 -31.88 0.03 6.65
N LEU A 158 -33.19 -0.08 6.86
CA LEU A 158 -33.89 -1.34 7.19
C LEU A 158 -34.10 -2.24 5.97
N THR A 159 -34.06 -1.68 4.76
CA THR A 159 -34.37 -2.38 3.50
C THR A 159 -33.11 -2.58 2.64
N ASN A 160 -32.07 -1.77 2.87
CA ASN A 160 -30.80 -1.90 2.19
C ASN A 160 -29.94 -2.96 2.87
N SER A 161 -29.96 -4.17 2.34
CA SER A 161 -28.98 -5.21 2.69
C SER A 161 -27.66 -4.95 1.96
N ILE A 162 -26.56 -5.02 2.70
CA ILE A 162 -25.23 -5.12 2.09
C ILE A 162 -25.08 -6.55 1.58
N VAL A 163 -24.85 -6.70 0.29
CA VAL A 163 -24.61 -7.98 -0.38
C VAL A 163 -23.18 -7.92 -0.94
N ASP A 164 -22.36 -8.91 -0.60
CA ASP A 164 -20.98 -9.04 -1.10
C ASP A 164 -20.16 -7.75 -0.92
N GLY A 165 -20.35 -7.07 0.22
CA GLY A 165 -19.64 -5.83 0.54
C GLY A 165 -20.15 -4.57 -0.19
N SER A 166 -21.30 -4.62 -0.84
CA SER A 166 -21.86 -3.51 -1.62
C SER A 166 -23.31 -3.18 -1.24
N TYR A 167 -23.67 -1.89 -1.32
CA TYR A 167 -25.03 -1.40 -1.16
C TYR A 167 -25.81 -1.55 -2.47
N GLN A 168 -27.06 -2.00 -2.39
CA GLN A 168 -27.95 -2.03 -3.56
C GLN A 168 -28.68 -0.69 -3.66
N ILE A 169 -28.29 0.13 -4.64
CA ILE A 169 -28.78 1.51 -4.82
C ILE A 169 -29.79 1.55 -5.97
N PRO A 170 -31.05 1.93 -5.73
CA PRO A 170 -32.01 2.17 -6.80
C PRO A 170 -31.57 3.29 -7.75
N LEU A 171 -31.75 3.09 -9.06
CA LEU A 171 -31.45 4.11 -10.07
C LEU A 171 -32.29 5.38 -9.89
N ASP A 172 -33.51 5.25 -9.36
CA ASP A 172 -34.41 6.38 -9.09
C ASP A 172 -33.89 7.35 -8.01
N TRP A 173 -32.80 7.02 -7.32
CA TRP A 173 -32.14 7.94 -6.38
C TRP A 173 -31.25 8.98 -7.08
N PHE A 174 -30.86 8.72 -8.33
CA PHE A 174 -30.01 9.62 -9.10
C PHE A 174 -30.85 10.73 -9.74
N GLU A 175 -30.32 11.95 -9.75
CA GLU A 175 -30.90 13.06 -10.50
C GLU A 175 -30.75 12.79 -12.01
N ILE A 176 -31.87 12.76 -12.73
CA ILE A 176 -31.93 12.37 -14.16
C ILE A 176 -31.38 13.45 -15.09
N GLU A 177 -31.23 14.70 -14.64
CA GLU A 177 -30.73 15.82 -15.46
C GLU A 177 -29.19 15.94 -15.31
N PRO A 178 -28.40 15.37 -16.23
CA PRO A 178 -26.94 15.35 -16.10
C PRO A 178 -26.34 16.76 -16.12
N ASN A 179 -26.97 17.73 -16.79
CA ASN A 179 -26.43 19.09 -16.87
C ASN A 179 -26.36 19.79 -15.50
N ASN A 180 -27.06 19.29 -14.47
CA ASN A 180 -26.94 19.79 -13.11
C ASN A 180 -25.52 19.67 -12.56
N ILE A 181 -24.70 18.68 -12.97
CA ILE A 181 -23.31 18.60 -12.50
C ILE A 181 -22.50 19.84 -12.91
N LEU A 182 -22.77 20.42 -14.09
CA LEU A 182 -22.07 21.62 -14.56
C LEU A 182 -22.41 22.82 -13.69
N LEU A 183 -23.66 22.92 -13.25
CA LEU A 183 -24.12 23.95 -12.32
C LEU A 183 -23.42 23.79 -10.97
N TYR A 184 -23.39 22.56 -10.44
CA TYR A 184 -22.77 22.25 -9.15
C TYR A 184 -21.28 22.55 -9.15
N LEU A 185 -20.54 22.07 -10.17
CA LEU A 185 -19.10 22.27 -10.29
C LEU A 185 -18.71 23.76 -10.41
N ARG A 186 -19.58 24.62 -10.98
CA ARG A 186 -19.31 26.05 -11.16
C ARG A 186 -19.70 26.91 -9.95
N ILE A 187 -20.79 26.56 -9.26
CA ILE A 187 -21.40 27.44 -8.26
C ILE A 187 -21.09 26.98 -6.83
N LEU A 188 -20.98 25.67 -6.60
CA LEU A 188 -20.69 25.17 -5.27
C LEU A 188 -19.22 25.33 -4.93
N LYS A 189 -18.96 25.53 -3.64
CA LYS A 189 -17.63 25.32 -3.07
C LYS A 189 -17.57 23.90 -2.51
N PRO A 190 -16.41 23.22 -2.51
CA PRO A 190 -16.29 21.86 -1.97
C PRO A 190 -16.82 21.72 -0.54
N GLN A 191 -16.65 22.75 0.29
CA GLN A 191 -17.13 22.76 1.67
C GLN A 191 -18.66 22.75 1.79
N ALA A 192 -19.41 22.94 0.70
CA ALA A 192 -20.86 22.73 0.70
C ALA A 192 -21.22 21.25 0.88
N ILE A 193 -20.37 20.34 0.35
CA ILE A 193 -20.53 18.89 0.47
C ILE A 193 -19.47 18.38 1.44
N GLN A 194 -19.84 18.31 2.71
CA GLN A 194 -18.94 17.88 3.79
C GLN A 194 -18.61 16.40 3.64
N LEU A 195 -17.32 16.09 3.41
CA LEU A 195 -16.79 14.73 3.41
C LEU A 195 -16.32 14.35 4.82
N PRO A 196 -16.38 13.06 5.19
CA PRO A 196 -15.87 12.61 6.49
C PRO A 196 -14.36 12.80 6.58
N ALA A 197 -13.86 13.07 7.78
CA ALA A 197 -12.44 13.24 8.04
C ALA A 197 -11.70 11.89 7.93
N ILE A 198 -10.50 11.92 7.35
CA ILE A 198 -9.60 10.76 7.31
C ILE A 198 -9.08 10.49 8.72
N ASP A 199 -9.16 9.23 9.16
CA ASP A 199 -8.69 8.83 10.48
C ASP A 199 -7.16 8.90 10.55
N THR A 200 -6.63 9.55 11.57
CA THR A 200 -5.18 9.63 11.83
C THR A 200 -4.63 8.36 12.48
N ASN A 201 -5.47 7.47 13.00
CA ASN A 201 -5.05 6.28 13.76
C ASN A 201 -4.86 5.01 12.90
N ARG A 202 -4.93 5.12 11.56
CA ARG A 202 -4.83 3.97 10.62
C ARG A 202 -3.61 3.08 10.88
N GLN A 203 -2.45 3.68 11.16
CA GLN A 203 -1.22 2.93 11.44
C GLN A 203 -1.33 2.10 12.73
N GLN A 204 -1.94 2.67 13.77
CA GLN A 204 -2.16 1.97 15.02
C GLN A 204 -3.18 0.84 14.85
N GLU A 205 -4.27 1.08 14.12
CA GLU A 205 -5.24 0.05 13.77
C GLU A 205 -4.57 -1.11 13.04
N LEU A 206 -3.75 -0.80 12.03
CA LEU A 206 -3.02 -1.81 11.28
C LEU A 206 -2.07 -2.64 12.16
N ALA A 207 -1.37 -1.99 13.10
CA ALA A 207 -0.50 -2.68 14.06
C ALA A 207 -1.28 -3.68 14.93
N THR A 208 -2.50 -3.32 15.36
CA THR A 208 -3.35 -4.23 16.15
C THR A 208 -3.86 -5.43 15.36
N LEU A 209 -3.96 -5.30 14.03
CA LEU A 209 -4.45 -6.35 13.13
C LEU A 209 -3.33 -7.24 12.56
N GLU A 210 -2.06 -6.95 12.86
CA GLU A 210 -0.87 -7.63 12.30
C GLU A 210 -1.02 -9.17 12.27
N ASN A 211 -1.31 -9.78 13.42
CA ASN A 211 -1.40 -11.23 13.54
C ASN A 211 -2.55 -11.83 12.72
N GLN A 212 -3.69 -11.15 12.63
CA GLN A 212 -4.85 -11.62 11.89
C GLN A 212 -4.60 -11.52 10.38
N LEU A 213 -4.10 -10.36 9.92
CA LEU A 213 -3.81 -10.12 8.51
C LEU A 213 -2.70 -11.06 8.02
N THR A 214 -1.67 -11.31 8.83
CA THR A 214 -0.59 -12.25 8.50
C THR A 214 -1.13 -13.65 8.21
N GLN A 215 -2.18 -14.09 8.93
CA GLN A 215 -2.79 -15.41 8.72
C GLN A 215 -3.77 -15.47 7.55
N LEU A 216 -4.51 -14.38 7.30
CA LEU A 216 -5.62 -14.35 6.35
C LEU A 216 -5.18 -13.96 4.94
N LEU A 217 -4.31 -12.95 4.79
CA LEU A 217 -3.96 -12.40 3.48
C LEU A 217 -3.31 -13.41 2.50
N PRO A 218 -2.49 -14.39 2.93
CA PRO A 218 -1.98 -15.41 2.02
C PRO A 218 -3.08 -16.25 1.34
N GLN A 219 -4.31 -16.27 1.86
CA GLN A 219 -5.44 -17.00 1.26
C GLN A 219 -5.99 -16.31 0.00
N LEU A 220 -5.63 -15.03 -0.22
CA LEU A 220 -6.02 -14.25 -1.40
C LEU A 220 -5.10 -14.50 -2.61
N GLN A 221 -4.30 -15.58 -2.59
CA GLN A 221 -3.37 -15.88 -3.67
C GLN A 221 -4.05 -16.11 -5.02
N THR A 222 -5.28 -16.65 -5.01
CA THR A 222 -6.07 -16.84 -6.22
C THR A 222 -6.74 -15.52 -6.60
N PRO A 223 -6.56 -15.00 -7.84
CA PRO A 223 -7.15 -13.72 -8.27
C PRO A 223 -8.67 -13.64 -8.15
N SER A 224 -9.37 -14.77 -8.33
CA SER A 224 -10.84 -14.84 -8.27
C SER A 224 -11.41 -14.80 -6.84
N VAL A 225 -10.56 -14.72 -5.81
CA VAL A 225 -11.00 -14.66 -4.41
C VAL A 225 -11.02 -13.21 -3.96
N GLU A 226 -12.21 -12.73 -3.62
CA GLU A 226 -12.43 -11.35 -3.22
C GLU A 226 -12.00 -11.07 -1.79
N LEU A 227 -11.63 -9.82 -1.50
CA LEU A 227 -11.24 -9.39 -0.15
C LEU A 227 -12.31 -9.72 0.90
N TRP A 228 -13.58 -9.49 0.58
CA TRP A 228 -14.70 -9.69 1.51
C TRP A 228 -15.02 -11.16 1.80
N GLN A 229 -14.52 -12.09 0.99
CA GLN A 229 -14.68 -13.54 1.25
C GLN A 229 -13.75 -14.03 2.35
N VAL A 230 -12.62 -13.34 2.57
CA VAL A 230 -11.57 -13.73 3.52
C VAL A 230 -11.49 -12.79 4.71
N LEU A 231 -11.75 -11.49 4.51
CA LEU A 231 -11.55 -10.44 5.49
C LEU A 231 -12.88 -9.83 5.95
N ASN A 232 -12.90 -9.40 7.21
CA ASN A 232 -13.98 -8.54 7.70
C ASN A 232 -13.76 -7.07 7.30
N TRP A 233 -14.78 -6.23 7.49
CA TRP A 233 -14.72 -4.83 7.09
C TRP A 233 -13.54 -4.04 7.68
N GLN A 234 -13.22 -4.25 8.96
CA GLN A 234 -12.12 -3.53 9.61
C GLN A 234 -10.78 -3.90 8.97
N GLN A 235 -10.59 -5.19 8.67
CA GLN A 235 -9.40 -5.71 7.99
C GLN A 235 -9.31 -5.21 6.54
N ILE A 236 -10.42 -5.23 5.79
CA ILE A 236 -10.47 -4.68 4.42
C ILE A 236 -10.08 -3.21 4.43
N SER A 237 -10.66 -2.43 5.34
CA SER A 237 -10.37 -1.00 5.48
C SER A 237 -8.88 -0.76 5.73
N ALA A 238 -8.25 -1.52 6.63
CA ALA A 238 -6.83 -1.39 6.93
C ALA A 238 -5.92 -1.77 5.74
N VAL A 239 -6.31 -2.77 4.94
CA VAL A 239 -5.55 -3.20 3.75
C VAL A 239 -5.67 -2.17 2.63
N VAL A 240 -6.89 -1.74 2.30
CA VAL A 240 -7.16 -0.85 1.17
C VAL A 240 -6.65 0.58 1.42
N THR A 241 -6.61 1.03 2.68
CA THR A 241 -6.04 2.34 3.05
C THR A 241 -4.52 2.34 3.20
N SER A 242 -3.87 1.18 3.06
CA SER A 242 -2.42 1.03 3.11
C SER A 242 -1.87 0.66 1.72
N PRO A 243 -1.29 1.63 0.96
CA PRO A 243 -0.80 1.39 -0.39
C PRO A 243 0.19 0.21 -0.47
N ASP A 244 1.08 0.11 0.51
CA ASP A 244 2.06 -0.97 0.59
C ASP A 244 1.40 -2.36 0.73
N LEU A 245 0.32 -2.48 1.50
CA LEU A 245 -0.35 -3.77 1.66
C LEU A 245 -1.21 -4.11 0.45
N LEU A 246 -1.83 -3.11 -0.16
CA LEU A 246 -2.62 -3.31 -1.37
C LEU A 246 -1.73 -3.76 -2.53
N GLU A 247 -0.57 -3.12 -2.70
CA GLU A 247 0.45 -3.54 -3.67
C GLU A 247 0.91 -4.97 -3.40
N TRP A 248 1.13 -5.33 -2.13
CA TRP A 248 1.50 -6.71 -1.76
C TRP A 248 0.42 -7.73 -2.17
N VAL A 249 -0.86 -7.44 -1.94
CA VAL A 249 -1.98 -8.32 -2.35
C VAL A 249 -2.02 -8.44 -3.87
N TYR A 250 -1.87 -7.34 -4.59
CA TYR A 250 -1.82 -7.35 -6.05
C TYR A 250 -0.63 -8.17 -6.60
N GLN A 251 0.56 -8.01 -6.01
CA GLN A 251 1.74 -8.81 -6.35
C GLN A 251 1.56 -10.30 -6.02
N LEU A 252 0.85 -10.62 -4.93
CA LEU A 252 0.52 -11.99 -4.56
C LEU A 252 -0.37 -12.64 -5.63
N GLN A 253 -1.43 -11.95 -6.05
CA GLN A 253 -2.40 -12.44 -7.04
C GLN A 253 -1.80 -12.55 -8.46
N THR A 254 -0.89 -11.64 -8.81
CA THR A 254 -0.17 -11.67 -10.09
C THR A 254 1.07 -12.58 -10.09
N ASN A 255 1.34 -13.27 -8.97
CA ASN A 255 2.52 -14.13 -8.75
C ASN A 255 3.85 -13.41 -9.05
N ARG A 256 3.92 -12.11 -8.73
CA ARG A 256 5.12 -11.24 -8.87
C ARG A 256 5.96 -11.14 -7.60
N LEU A 257 5.54 -11.78 -6.50
CA LEU A 257 6.32 -11.84 -5.27
C LEU A 257 7.56 -12.74 -5.43
N GLU A 258 8.74 -12.13 -5.46
CA GLU A 258 10.03 -12.83 -5.45
C GLU A 258 10.37 -13.36 -4.05
N ILE A 259 9.77 -14.48 -3.67
CA ILE A 259 10.05 -15.11 -2.38
C ILE A 259 11.21 -16.08 -2.60
N SER A 260 12.44 -15.60 -2.40
CA SER A 260 13.62 -16.45 -2.42
C SER A 260 13.45 -17.60 -1.40
N PRO A 261 13.60 -18.87 -1.79
CA PRO A 261 13.53 -19.97 -0.85
C PRO A 261 14.80 -19.93 0.04
N VAL A 262 14.64 -19.41 1.25
CA VAL A 262 15.67 -19.59 2.29
C VAL A 262 15.67 -21.07 2.66
N SER A 263 16.67 -21.80 2.13
CA SER A 263 17.06 -23.20 2.38
C SER A 263 16.47 -24.32 1.47
N ASN A 264 17.39 -25.15 0.97
CA ASN A 264 17.17 -26.36 0.18
C ASN A 264 16.51 -27.46 1.01
N SER A 265 15.19 -27.55 1.05
CA SER A 265 14.52 -28.78 1.50
C SER A 265 13.20 -29.02 0.78
N SER A 266 12.98 -30.29 0.42
CA SER A 266 11.86 -30.81 -0.38
C SER A 266 10.53 -30.89 0.41
N ARG A 267 10.10 -29.77 1.00
CA ARG A 267 8.79 -29.56 1.63
C ARG A 267 8.19 -28.22 1.17
N THR A 268 7.82 -28.16 -0.10
CA THR A 268 7.74 -26.89 -0.86
C THR A 268 6.58 -25.97 -0.49
N GLU A 269 5.43 -26.47 -0.05
CA GLU A 269 4.24 -25.61 0.17
C GLU A 269 4.19 -24.97 1.56
N ASN A 270 4.42 -25.74 2.64
CA ASN A 270 4.39 -25.19 4.01
C ASN A 270 5.49 -24.14 4.23
N LEU A 271 6.67 -24.34 3.65
CA LEU A 271 7.78 -23.38 3.72
C LEU A 271 7.44 -22.07 2.97
N ARG A 272 6.71 -22.14 1.85
CA ARG A 272 6.28 -20.94 1.11
C ARG A 272 5.32 -20.10 1.93
N THR A 273 4.32 -20.73 2.55
CA THR A 273 3.33 -20.04 3.39
C THR A 273 3.99 -19.41 4.61
N GLU A 274 4.91 -20.11 5.28
CA GLU A 274 5.65 -19.54 6.42
C GLU A 274 6.51 -18.34 6.00
N ASN A 275 7.16 -18.39 4.84
CA ASN A 275 7.96 -17.27 4.34
C ASN A 275 7.09 -16.08 3.90
N LEU A 276 5.93 -16.33 3.27
CA LEU A 276 4.92 -15.32 2.98
C LEU A 276 4.47 -14.60 4.26
N GLN A 277 4.18 -15.37 5.30
CA GLN A 277 3.74 -14.82 6.59
C GLN A 277 4.83 -13.99 7.26
N LYS A 278 6.08 -14.46 7.25
CA LYS A 278 7.22 -13.68 7.78
C LYS A 278 7.41 -12.36 7.04
N TYR A 279 7.40 -12.41 5.71
CA TYR A 279 7.57 -11.23 4.88
C TYR A 279 6.42 -10.23 5.08
N LEU A 280 5.18 -10.70 5.07
CA LEU A 280 4.00 -9.85 5.32
C LEU A 280 4.05 -9.21 6.70
N ARG A 281 4.47 -9.95 7.73
CA ARG A 281 4.66 -9.41 9.08
C ARG A 281 5.70 -8.30 9.10
N ASP A 282 6.85 -8.52 8.48
CA ASP A 282 7.90 -7.50 8.37
C ASP A 282 7.41 -6.27 7.59
N ARG A 283 6.62 -6.45 6.52
CA ARG A 283 6.02 -5.36 5.75
C ARG A 283 5.02 -4.54 6.58
N ILE A 284 4.14 -5.20 7.35
CA ILE A 284 3.25 -4.50 8.30
C ILE A 284 4.06 -3.71 9.33
N ARG A 285 5.16 -4.28 9.83
CA ARG A 285 6.05 -3.61 10.79
C ARG A 285 6.79 -2.44 10.18
N LEU A 286 7.21 -2.53 8.92
CA LEU A 286 7.83 -1.43 8.18
C LEU A 286 6.90 -0.19 8.11
N ILE A 287 5.59 -0.43 8.01
CA ILE A 287 4.56 0.61 7.93
C ILE A 287 4.20 1.18 9.31
N THR A 288 4.26 0.36 10.35
CA THR A 288 3.66 0.67 11.66
C THR A 288 4.66 0.97 12.77
N GLN A 289 5.92 0.52 12.65
CA GLN A 289 6.96 0.79 13.63
C GLN A 289 7.47 2.23 13.53
N PRO A 290 7.91 2.83 14.65
CA PRO A 290 8.56 4.13 14.61
C PRO A 290 9.83 4.06 13.76
N VAL A 291 10.15 5.18 13.11
CA VAL A 291 11.27 5.28 12.18
C VAL A 291 12.39 6.08 12.84
N ILE A 292 13.59 5.52 12.85
CA ILE A 292 14.82 6.24 13.20
C ILE A 292 15.47 6.75 11.93
N ASN A 293 15.76 8.05 11.88
CA ASN A 293 16.50 8.69 10.82
C ASN A 293 18.01 8.64 11.06
N LEU A 294 18.68 7.71 10.37
CA LEU A 294 20.12 7.53 10.41
C LEU A 294 20.90 8.63 9.68
N GLY A 295 20.25 9.42 8.82
CA GLY A 295 20.85 10.58 8.16
C GLY A 295 21.28 11.67 9.16
N ARG A 296 20.56 11.81 10.30
CA ARG A 296 20.94 12.75 11.36
C ARG A 296 22.22 12.37 12.08
N TRP A 297 22.59 11.08 12.07
CA TRP A 297 23.79 10.60 12.73
C TRP A 297 25.04 11.17 12.07
N MET A 298 24.96 11.53 10.77
CA MET A 298 26.02 12.24 10.03
C MET A 298 26.38 13.59 10.67
N TRP A 299 25.42 14.20 11.37
CA TRP A 299 25.59 15.43 12.13
C TRP A 299 25.93 15.20 13.62
N GLY A 300 26.04 13.95 14.04
CA GLY A 300 26.26 13.60 15.45
C GLY A 300 25.00 13.74 16.31
N GLU A 301 23.83 13.74 15.70
CA GLU A 301 22.54 13.94 16.36
C GLU A 301 21.65 12.70 16.23
N LEU A 302 20.85 12.44 17.26
CA LEU A 302 19.73 11.51 17.19
C LEU A 302 18.45 12.30 16.86
N ASP A 303 17.48 11.64 16.24
CA ASP A 303 16.11 12.14 16.18
C ASP A 303 15.36 11.83 17.48
N GLU A 304 14.17 12.41 17.63
CA GLU A 304 13.32 12.23 18.83
C GLU A 304 13.03 10.74 19.10
N ILE A 305 12.89 9.93 18.04
CA ILE A 305 12.67 8.49 18.14
C ILE A 305 13.93 7.78 18.66
N GLY A 306 15.11 8.07 18.10
CA GLY A 306 16.37 7.51 18.58
C GLY A 306 16.61 7.82 20.05
N GLU A 307 16.37 9.06 20.48
CA GLU A 307 16.48 9.45 21.89
C GLU A 307 15.45 8.74 22.77
N ALA A 308 14.18 8.72 22.38
CA ALA A 308 13.11 8.06 23.13
C ALA A 308 13.34 6.55 23.29
N LEU A 309 13.95 5.92 22.28
CA LEU A 309 14.31 4.50 22.28
C LEU A 309 15.70 4.24 22.89
N SER A 310 16.34 5.25 23.50
CA SER A 310 17.63 5.13 24.20
C SER A 310 18.75 4.57 23.32
N TRP A 311 18.76 4.97 22.05
CA TRP A 311 19.94 4.80 21.20
C TRP A 311 21.06 5.72 21.67
N GLU A 312 22.31 5.28 21.54
CA GLU A 312 23.49 6.06 21.90
C GLU A 312 24.46 6.08 20.72
N LEU A 313 24.88 7.28 20.30
CA LEU A 313 25.90 7.44 19.27
C LEU A 313 27.28 7.17 19.85
N ILE A 314 28.08 6.39 19.14
CA ILE A 314 29.46 6.09 19.50
C ILE A 314 30.43 6.47 18.38
N GLY A 315 31.62 6.89 18.79
CA GLY A 315 32.72 7.13 17.86
C GLY A 315 33.27 5.80 17.30
N LEU A 316 33.81 5.87 16.09
CA LEU A 316 34.56 4.75 15.49
C LEU A 316 35.96 4.60 16.10
N THR A 317 36.40 5.54 16.94
CA THR A 317 37.72 5.51 17.60
C THR A 317 37.67 4.67 18.88
N PRO A 318 38.70 3.86 19.17
CA PRO A 318 38.73 3.01 20.36
C PRO A 318 38.63 3.81 21.65
N ALA A 319 37.74 3.41 22.56
CA ALA A 319 37.65 3.98 23.89
C ALA A 319 38.76 3.46 24.82
N THR A 320 39.17 4.29 25.77
CA THR A 320 40.11 3.92 26.84
C THR A 320 39.47 3.07 27.94
N GLU A 321 38.14 3.01 27.99
CA GLU A 321 37.38 2.27 29.01
C GLU A 321 37.23 0.79 28.66
N PHE A 322 37.73 -0.06 29.56
CA PHE A 322 37.69 -1.51 29.45
C PHE A 322 36.23 -2.00 29.48
N ARG A 323 35.79 -2.72 28.44
CA ARG A 323 34.42 -3.28 28.29
C ARG A 323 33.31 -2.24 28.07
N SER A 324 33.63 -1.07 27.54
CA SER A 324 32.63 -0.14 27.00
C SER A 324 32.06 -0.64 25.65
N PRO A 325 30.85 -0.21 25.24
CA PRO A 325 30.31 -0.51 23.91
C PRO A 325 31.24 -0.10 22.78
N THR A 326 31.93 1.04 22.91
CA THR A 326 32.92 1.52 21.95
C THR A 326 34.15 0.60 21.86
N ALA A 327 34.65 0.09 23.00
CA ALA A 327 35.80 -0.83 23.00
C ALA A 327 35.43 -2.21 22.40
N GLU A 328 34.22 -2.69 22.68
CA GLU A 328 33.70 -3.93 22.09
C GLU A 328 33.51 -3.78 20.58
N PHE A 329 32.90 -2.68 20.13
CA PHE A 329 32.73 -2.38 18.72
C PHE A 329 34.07 -2.27 17.98
N ALA A 330 35.08 -1.61 18.56
CA ALA A 330 36.41 -1.53 17.96
C ALA A 330 37.08 -2.91 17.80
N ALA A 331 36.87 -3.83 18.74
CA ALA A 331 37.36 -5.20 18.63
C ALA A 331 36.65 -5.97 17.50
N ILE A 332 35.34 -5.78 17.35
CA ILE A 332 34.55 -6.36 16.25
C ILE A 332 35.03 -5.81 14.90
N LEU A 333 35.21 -4.49 14.79
CA LEU A 333 35.75 -3.84 13.58
C LEU A 333 37.09 -4.42 13.17
N SER A 334 38.03 -4.56 14.11
CA SER A 334 39.34 -5.14 13.81
C SER A 334 39.24 -6.58 13.29
N GLN A 335 38.29 -7.39 13.79
CA GLN A 335 38.05 -8.73 13.26
C GLN A 335 37.42 -8.70 11.87
N LEU A 336 36.46 -7.81 11.63
CA LEU A 336 35.81 -7.64 10.32
C LEU A 336 36.80 -7.18 9.24
N GLU A 337 37.72 -6.27 9.58
CA GLU A 337 38.81 -5.85 8.69
C GLU A 337 39.69 -7.03 8.28
N THR A 338 40.01 -7.95 9.21
CA THR A 338 40.76 -9.17 8.84
C THR A 338 39.98 -10.12 7.93
N GLN A 339 38.65 -10.01 7.90
CA GLN A 339 37.76 -10.75 7.01
C GLN A 339 37.53 -10.01 5.66
N GLY A 340 38.15 -8.84 5.47
CA GLY A 340 38.03 -8.04 4.24
C GLY A 340 36.79 -7.14 4.18
N VAL A 341 36.11 -6.91 5.31
CA VAL A 341 34.99 -5.96 5.40
C VAL A 341 35.54 -4.58 5.75
N GLU A 342 35.40 -3.62 4.83
CA GLU A 342 35.84 -2.24 5.02
C GLU A 342 34.66 -1.33 5.34
N ILE A 343 34.75 -0.55 6.43
CA ILE A 343 33.77 0.46 6.81
C ILE A 343 34.38 1.85 6.60
N PRO A 344 33.74 2.74 5.83
CA PRO A 344 34.28 4.07 5.58
C PRO A 344 34.44 4.90 6.85
N ASN A 345 35.51 5.71 6.92
CA ASN A 345 35.73 6.64 8.04
C ASN A 345 34.64 7.71 8.20
N ILE A 346 33.86 7.96 7.15
CA ILE A 346 32.71 8.87 7.19
C ILE A 346 31.50 8.27 7.92
N ALA A 347 31.51 6.95 8.16
CA ALA A 347 30.40 6.27 8.79
C ALA A 347 30.16 6.75 10.23
N ARG A 348 28.93 6.57 10.67
CA ARG A 348 28.47 6.91 12.01
C ARG A 348 27.79 5.72 12.61
N CYS A 349 28.07 5.49 13.89
CA CYS A 349 27.59 4.32 14.61
C CYS A 349 26.73 4.74 15.79
N GLY A 350 25.61 4.04 15.95
CA GLY A 350 24.81 4.05 17.16
C GLY A 350 24.63 2.63 17.66
N HIS A 351 24.41 2.48 18.97
CA HIS A 351 24.08 1.19 19.56
C HIS A 351 22.80 1.23 20.38
N TYR A 352 22.21 0.06 20.55
CA TYR A 352 21.05 -0.16 21.40
C TYR A 352 21.17 -1.49 22.14
N ASN A 353 20.90 -1.45 23.45
CA ASN A 353 20.89 -2.63 24.31
C ASN A 353 19.44 -3.07 24.54
N PHE A 354 19.17 -4.37 24.42
CA PHE A 354 17.83 -4.91 24.66
C PHE A 354 17.91 -6.32 25.25
N TYR A 355 16.76 -6.81 25.72
CA TYR A 355 16.63 -8.17 26.24
C TYR A 355 15.72 -8.99 25.33
N LEU A 356 16.12 -10.23 25.05
CA LEU A 356 15.31 -11.20 24.31
C LEU A 356 15.34 -12.55 25.01
N ALA A 357 14.17 -13.03 25.47
CA ALA A 357 14.05 -14.25 26.25
C ALA A 357 15.03 -14.30 27.46
N GLY A 358 15.26 -13.16 28.11
CA GLY A 358 16.19 -13.03 29.25
C GLY A 358 17.67 -12.89 28.87
N ASN A 359 18.04 -12.96 27.58
CA ASN A 359 19.39 -12.74 27.10
C ASN A 359 19.62 -11.25 26.84
N SER A 360 20.69 -10.68 27.39
CA SER A 360 21.11 -9.32 27.08
C SER A 360 21.82 -9.32 25.72
N LEU A 361 21.29 -8.54 24.79
CA LEU A 361 21.78 -8.38 23.44
C LEU A 361 22.10 -6.92 23.17
N ARG A 362 23.01 -6.68 22.22
CA ARG A 362 23.33 -5.36 21.72
C ARG A 362 23.37 -5.38 20.22
N ILE A 363 22.74 -4.38 19.61
CA ILE A 363 22.90 -4.10 18.20
C ILE A 363 23.72 -2.83 18.01
N TYR A 364 24.63 -2.86 17.04
CA TYR A 364 25.28 -1.68 16.49
C TYR A 364 24.72 -1.45 15.10
N ALA A 365 24.22 -0.25 14.83
CA ALA A 365 23.91 0.22 13.50
C ALA A 365 24.99 1.19 13.06
N VAL A 366 25.50 0.99 11.84
CA VAL A 366 26.52 1.83 11.23
C VAL A 366 25.97 2.28 9.89
N ALA A 367 25.87 3.60 9.70
CA ALA A 367 25.32 4.17 8.49
C ALA A 367 26.29 5.18 7.86
N TRP A 368 26.26 5.26 6.53
CA TRP A 368 26.94 6.30 5.78
C TRP A 368 26.22 6.62 4.49
N ASN A 369 26.41 7.85 4.00
CA ASN A 369 26.00 8.24 2.66
C ASN A 369 26.93 7.54 1.65
N SER A 370 26.37 6.75 0.74
CA SER A 370 27.09 6.02 -0.31
C SER A 370 26.82 6.59 -1.71
N SER A 371 26.20 7.76 -1.80
CA SER A 371 25.86 8.41 -3.07
C SER A 371 27.09 8.60 -3.95
N THR A 372 26.94 8.26 -5.22
CA THR A 372 27.95 8.50 -6.26
C THR A 372 27.37 9.37 -7.38
N GLU A 373 28.18 9.77 -8.36
CA GLU A 373 27.66 10.49 -9.54
C GLU A 373 26.69 9.62 -10.36
N ASP A 374 26.95 8.32 -10.44
CA ASP A 374 26.14 7.35 -11.20
C ASP A 374 24.91 6.87 -10.40
N ASP A 375 24.99 6.89 -9.08
CA ASP A 375 23.93 6.43 -8.17
C ASP A 375 23.69 7.48 -7.07
N PRO A 376 23.01 8.59 -7.39
CA PRO A 376 22.70 9.63 -6.43
C PRO A 376 21.66 9.14 -5.43
N GLN A 377 21.72 9.65 -4.20
CA GLN A 377 20.74 9.36 -3.14
C GLN A 377 20.77 7.92 -2.61
N THR A 378 21.96 7.32 -2.55
CA THR A 378 22.15 6.04 -1.87
C THR A 378 22.81 6.19 -0.52
N TRP A 379 22.55 5.21 0.33
CA TRP A 379 23.13 5.06 1.64
C TRP A 379 23.34 3.58 1.95
N SER A 380 24.22 3.31 2.91
CA SER A 380 24.53 1.96 3.36
C SER A 380 24.23 1.81 4.84
N LEU A 381 23.68 0.66 5.21
CA LEU A 381 23.41 0.25 6.57
C LEU A 381 24.16 -1.04 6.86
N PHE A 382 25.06 -0.99 7.84
CA PHE A 382 25.76 -2.14 8.37
C PHE A 382 25.31 -2.40 9.80
N LEU A 383 24.79 -3.59 10.05
CA LEU A 383 24.23 -3.98 11.35
C LEU A 383 25.05 -5.11 11.95
N ILE A 384 25.36 -5.00 13.23
CA ILE A 384 26.05 -6.03 14.00
C ILE A 384 25.22 -6.36 15.23
N LEU A 385 24.86 -7.63 15.39
CA LEU A 385 24.19 -8.16 16.58
C LEU A 385 25.18 -8.98 17.41
N GLY A 386 25.40 -8.56 18.65
CA GLY A 386 26.26 -9.24 19.60
C GLY A 386 25.60 -9.43 20.97
N ALA A 387 26.33 -10.10 21.86
CA ALA A 387 25.98 -10.21 23.28
C ALA A 387 27.05 -9.46 24.10
N PRO A 388 26.68 -8.49 24.96
CA PRO A 388 27.65 -7.78 25.78
C PRO A 388 28.49 -8.73 26.64
N ALA A 389 29.81 -8.55 26.64
CA ALA A 389 30.71 -9.42 27.39
C ALA A 389 30.34 -9.47 28.88
N PRO A 390 30.35 -10.65 29.53
CA PRO A 390 30.91 -11.93 29.08
C PRO A 390 29.91 -12.87 28.38
N ASN A 391 28.76 -12.37 27.94
CA ASN A 391 27.72 -13.21 27.35
C ASN A 391 28.10 -13.69 25.94
N VAL A 392 27.47 -14.78 25.50
CA VAL A 392 27.58 -15.33 24.14
C VAL A 392 26.19 -15.27 23.52
N LEU A 393 26.14 -15.14 22.19
CA LEU A 393 24.86 -15.23 21.48
C LEU A 393 24.17 -16.57 21.78
N PRO A 394 22.87 -16.55 22.13
CA PRO A 394 22.14 -17.78 22.41
C PRO A 394 21.99 -18.64 21.14
N ASN A 395 22.03 -19.96 21.32
CA ASN A 395 21.78 -20.91 20.25
C ASN A 395 20.41 -20.66 19.61
N ASN A 396 20.30 -20.90 18.29
CA ASN A 396 19.08 -20.69 17.50
C ASN A 396 18.59 -19.24 17.43
N LEU A 397 19.40 -18.27 17.84
CA LEU A 397 19.10 -16.87 17.56
C LEU A 397 19.13 -16.64 16.06
N LYS A 398 18.09 -15.99 15.55
CA LYS A 398 17.96 -15.56 14.16
C LYS A 398 17.97 -14.05 14.07
N PHE A 399 18.69 -13.54 13.08
CA PHE A 399 18.85 -12.14 12.78
C PHE A 399 18.39 -11.88 11.34
N ARG A 400 17.28 -11.16 11.20
CA ARG A 400 16.63 -10.91 9.91
C ARG A 400 16.55 -9.43 9.60
N VAL A 401 16.84 -9.07 8.35
CA VAL A 401 16.66 -7.74 7.79
C VAL A 401 15.78 -7.83 6.55
N SER A 402 14.78 -6.95 6.48
CA SER A 402 13.78 -6.91 5.43
C SER A 402 13.49 -5.47 5.01
N ASP A 403 13.01 -5.30 3.79
CA ASP A 403 12.54 -4.02 3.25
C ASP A 403 11.14 -4.19 2.61
N LYS A 404 10.73 -3.24 1.78
CA LYS A 404 9.44 -3.30 1.05
C LYS A 404 9.39 -4.39 -0.03
N THR A 405 10.53 -4.93 -0.46
CA THR A 405 10.66 -5.91 -1.55
C THR A 405 10.70 -7.34 -1.03
N GLY A 406 11.28 -7.55 0.16
CA GLY A 406 11.43 -8.89 0.70
C GLY A 406 12.31 -9.00 1.92
N ILE A 407 12.67 -10.24 2.25
CA ILE A 407 13.70 -10.55 3.23
C ILE A 407 15.06 -10.45 2.52
N LEU A 408 15.89 -9.50 2.93
CA LEU A 408 17.20 -9.24 2.33
C LEU A 408 18.29 -10.16 2.90
N SER A 409 18.21 -10.46 4.20
CA SER A 409 19.18 -11.30 4.90
C SER A 409 18.51 -11.99 6.09
N GLU A 410 18.71 -13.30 6.25
CA GLU A 410 18.35 -14.04 7.47
C GLU A 410 19.55 -14.92 7.87
N GLN A 411 20.13 -14.66 9.04
CA GLN A 411 21.24 -15.42 9.60
C GLN A 411 20.83 -16.10 10.89
N GLN A 412 21.42 -17.24 11.20
CA GLN A 412 21.18 -17.98 12.43
C GLN A 412 22.52 -18.30 13.08
N VAL A 413 22.59 -18.22 14.42
CA VAL A 413 23.76 -18.66 15.18
C VAL A 413 23.97 -20.15 14.97
N GLU A 414 25.13 -20.50 14.41
CA GLU A 414 25.54 -21.89 14.23
C GLU A 414 26.25 -22.43 15.48
N PRO A 415 26.04 -23.70 15.88
CA PRO A 415 26.71 -24.27 17.06
C PRO A 415 28.25 -24.28 17.00
N GLN A 416 28.83 -24.14 15.80
CA GLN A 416 30.27 -24.16 15.55
C GLN A 416 30.84 -22.75 15.32
N GLN A 417 30.01 -21.71 15.40
CA GLN A 417 30.42 -20.34 15.11
C GLN A 417 31.44 -19.83 16.12
N VAL A 418 32.61 -19.44 15.62
CA VAL A 418 33.73 -18.91 16.43
C VAL A 418 33.49 -17.46 16.82
N ASN A 419 32.78 -16.70 15.98
CA ASN A 419 32.51 -15.28 16.18
C ASN A 419 31.35 -15.08 17.17
N SER A 420 31.50 -14.14 18.10
CA SER A 420 30.49 -13.80 19.12
C SER A 420 29.40 -12.83 18.61
N TYR A 421 29.29 -12.63 17.30
CA TYR A 421 28.35 -11.71 16.66
C TYR A 421 27.83 -12.24 15.31
N LEU A 422 26.67 -11.74 14.90
CA LEU A 422 26.12 -11.82 13.54
C LEU A 422 26.20 -10.42 12.93
N PHE A 423 26.37 -10.32 11.61
CA PHE A 423 26.39 -9.01 10.94
C PHE A 423 25.83 -9.08 9.53
N THR A 424 25.26 -7.99 9.05
CA THR A 424 24.78 -7.89 7.67
C THR A 424 24.94 -6.47 7.15
N ALA A 425 25.02 -6.33 5.84
CA ALA A 425 25.17 -5.07 5.12
C ALA A 425 24.06 -4.97 4.08
N VAL A 426 23.35 -3.85 4.05
CA VAL A 426 22.37 -3.54 3.02
C VAL A 426 22.65 -2.15 2.46
N VAL A 427 22.35 -1.96 1.19
CA VAL A 427 22.43 -0.67 0.48
C VAL A 427 21.01 -0.31 0.07
N GLY A 428 20.65 0.95 0.19
CA GLY A 428 19.36 1.44 -0.28
C GLY A 428 19.40 2.88 -0.75
N THR A 429 18.29 3.30 -1.33
CA THR A 429 18.01 4.70 -1.68
C THR A 429 17.49 5.47 -0.47
N TRP A 430 17.48 6.80 -0.52
CA TRP A 430 16.96 7.64 0.57
C TRP A 430 15.46 7.44 0.85
N GLU A 431 14.71 6.85 -0.08
CA GLU A 431 13.30 6.50 0.13
C GLU A 431 13.11 5.12 0.76
N GLU A 432 14.14 4.29 0.72
CA GLU A 432 14.09 2.94 1.25
C GLU A 432 14.26 2.89 2.77
N LYS A 433 13.58 1.92 3.35
CA LYS A 433 13.51 1.68 4.79
C LYS A 433 13.82 0.22 5.06
N PHE A 434 14.48 -0.04 6.19
CA PHE A 434 14.85 -1.38 6.61
C PHE A 434 14.27 -1.70 7.98
N THR A 435 13.63 -2.85 8.11
CA THR A 435 13.17 -3.38 9.39
C THR A 435 14.06 -4.54 9.82
N VAL A 436 14.25 -4.67 11.13
CA VAL A 436 15.17 -5.66 11.72
C VAL A 436 14.43 -6.47 12.76
N THR A 437 14.38 -7.78 12.56
CA THR A 437 13.70 -8.72 13.46
C THR A 437 14.74 -9.69 14.03
N ILE A 438 14.81 -9.76 15.37
CA ILE A 438 15.62 -10.73 16.10
C ILE A 438 14.68 -11.72 16.80
N SER A 439 14.92 -13.02 16.61
CA SER A 439 14.10 -14.06 17.24
C SER A 439 14.94 -15.17 17.84
N ILE A 440 14.42 -15.82 18.87
CA ILE A 440 14.96 -17.05 19.46
C ILE A 440 13.88 -18.13 19.34
N ALA A 441 14.28 -19.41 19.31
CA ALA A 441 13.36 -20.55 19.30
C ALA A 441 12.16 -20.33 20.26
N ASP A 442 10.97 -20.77 19.83
CA ASP A 442 9.65 -20.55 20.47
C ASP A 442 8.92 -19.22 20.20
N GLY A 443 9.16 -18.61 19.03
CA GLY A 443 8.33 -17.50 18.55
C GLY A 443 8.47 -16.20 19.35
N ILE A 444 9.46 -16.14 20.24
CA ILE A 444 9.83 -14.91 20.94
C ILE A 444 10.70 -14.10 20.00
N GLU A 445 10.16 -12.97 19.56
CA GLU A 445 10.84 -12.05 18.66
C GLU A 445 10.75 -10.61 19.17
N VAL A 446 11.77 -9.84 18.85
CA VAL A 446 11.81 -8.39 19.01
C VAL A 446 12.05 -7.81 17.63
N THR A 447 11.21 -6.86 17.23
CA THR A 447 11.47 -6.03 16.06
C THR A 447 11.99 -4.69 16.55
N LEU A 448 13.09 -4.25 15.95
CA LEU A 448 13.65 -2.94 16.20
C LEU A 448 12.83 -1.86 15.47
N PRO A 449 12.98 -0.58 15.84
CA PRO A 449 12.49 0.52 15.01
C PRO A 449 12.97 0.39 13.57
N THR A 450 12.18 0.91 12.64
CA THR A 450 12.54 0.93 11.23
C THR A 450 13.66 1.93 10.99
N PHE A 451 14.67 1.57 10.22
CA PHE A 451 15.78 2.43 9.85
C PHE A 451 15.49 3.12 8.51
N ALA A 452 15.58 4.45 8.48
CA ALA A 452 15.49 5.26 7.27
C ALA A 452 16.66 6.24 7.21
N PHE A 453 16.86 6.86 6.05
CA PHE A 453 17.96 7.82 5.85
C PHE A 453 17.48 9.09 5.17
N ASP A 454 17.46 10.19 5.93
CA ASP A 454 17.24 11.53 5.39
C ASP A 454 18.26 12.50 5.98
N ILE A 455 19.19 12.97 5.14
CA ILE A 455 20.25 13.91 5.52
C ILE A 455 19.80 15.38 5.44
N ARG A 456 18.62 15.66 4.87
CA ARG A 456 18.12 17.02 4.70
C ARG A 456 17.80 17.62 6.07
N GLN A 457 18.38 18.78 6.36
CA GLN A 457 17.99 19.54 7.56
C GLN A 457 16.60 20.11 7.32
N VAL A 458 15.67 19.81 8.24
CA VAL A 458 14.42 20.56 8.34
C VAL A 458 14.80 21.92 8.92
N GLY A 459 14.80 22.94 8.06
CA GLY A 459 15.18 24.32 8.41
C GLY A 459 14.16 25.02 9.29
#